data_AF-A0A1H6H405-F1
#
_entry.id   AF-A0A1H6H405-F1
#
_cell.length_a   1.000
_cell.length_b   1.000
_cell.length_c   1.000
_cell.angle_alpha   90.00
_cell.angle_beta   90.00
_cell.angle_gamma   90.00
#
_symmetry.space_group_name_H-M   'P 1'
#
loop_
_entity.id
_entity.type
_entity.pdbx_description
1 polymer ?
#
loop_
_entity_poly.entity_id
_entity_poly.type
_entity_poly.pdbx_seq_one_letter_code
_entity_poly.pdbx_strand_id
1 'polypeptide(L)' 'MDAVSHRFEDQSSSVEYWAMNRAHQIVVHHGMSLIEAAQCLDRKRTSASTYALRKAIMDCLVEALTQGTQQEVTPAE' A
#
# COMPACT_ATOMS: atom_id res chain seq x y z
N MET A 1 32.27 -16.91 44.83
CA MET A 1 30.95 -17.47 44.43
C MET A 1 30.75 -17.24 42.92
N ASP A 2 31.71 -17.57 42.06
CA ASP A 2 31.90 -16.76 40.83
C ASP A 2 31.76 -17.54 39.52
N ALA A 3 31.70 -18.87 39.56
CA ALA A 3 31.59 -19.71 38.36
C ALA A 3 30.16 -19.87 37.82
N VAL A 4 29.15 -19.49 38.62
CA VAL A 4 27.73 -19.55 38.22
C VAL A 4 27.35 -18.25 37.51
N SER A 5 27.65 -17.08 38.07
CA SER A 5 27.37 -15.78 37.42
C SER A 5 28.01 -15.67 36.03
N HIS A 6 29.28 -16.04 35.88
CA HIS A 6 29.97 -15.93 34.58
C HIS A 6 29.34 -16.82 33.49
N ARG A 7 28.73 -17.95 33.89
CA ARG A 7 28.06 -18.87 32.96
C ARG A 7 26.69 -18.35 32.54
N PHE A 8 26.01 -17.62 33.41
CA PHE A 8 24.74 -16.96 33.10
C PHE A 8 24.94 -15.76 32.16
N GLU A 9 25.99 -14.96 32.36
CA GLU A 9 26.32 -13.82 31.49
C GLU A 9 26.70 -14.26 30.06
N ASP A 10 27.48 -15.32 29.93
CA ASP A 10 27.89 -15.88 28.63
C ASP A 10 26.70 -16.50 27.88
N GLN A 11 25.76 -17.09 28.61
CA GLN A 11 24.51 -17.61 28.05
C GLN A 11 23.55 -16.48 27.62
N SER A 12 23.44 -15.39 28.38
CA SER A 12 22.64 -14.23 27.95
C SER A 12 23.18 -13.57 26.68
N SER A 13 24.51 -13.46 26.55
CA SER A 13 25.18 -12.94 25.34
C SER A 13 24.88 -13.81 24.11
N SER A 14 24.89 -15.15 24.28
CA SER A 14 24.53 -16.09 23.22
C SER A 14 23.06 -15.96 22.76
N VAL A 15 22.14 -15.75 23.71
CA VAL A 15 20.71 -15.57 23.41
C VAL A 15 20.44 -14.23 22.72
N GLU A 16 21.06 -13.14 23.17
CA GLU A 16 20.95 -11.84 22.51
C GLU A 16 21.48 -11.89 21.08
N TYR A 17 22.63 -12.52 20.86
CA TYR A 17 23.18 -12.71 19.52
C TYR A 17 22.24 -13.53 18.62
N TRP A 18 21.69 -14.63 19.12
CA TRP A 18 20.72 -15.44 18.40
C TRP A 18 19.46 -14.64 18.05
N ALA A 19 18.89 -13.91 19.00
CA ALA A 19 17.69 -13.11 18.83
C ALA A 19 17.89 -12.02 17.78
N MET A 20 19.05 -11.36 17.81
CA MET A 20 19.41 -10.30 16.88
C MET A 20 19.63 -10.83 15.46
N ASN A 21 20.34 -11.96 15.31
CA ASN A 21 20.49 -12.62 14.01
C ASN A 21 19.13 -13.09 13.46
N ARG A 22 18.26 -13.62 14.32
CA ARG A 22 16.92 -14.05 13.94
C ARG A 22 16.04 -12.87 13.52
N ALA A 23 16.07 -11.77 14.25
CA ALA A 23 15.36 -10.54 13.90
C ALA A 23 15.85 -9.97 12.57
N HIS A 24 17.16 -9.93 12.35
CA HIS A 24 17.75 -9.52 11.08
C HIS A 24 17.26 -10.38 9.91
N GLN A 25 17.26 -11.71 10.05
CA GLN A 25 16.72 -12.61 9.02
C GLN A 25 15.22 -12.37 8.75
N ILE A 26 14.43 -12.11 9.78
CA ILE A 26 13.00 -11.79 9.61
C ILE A 26 12.86 -10.50 8.80
N VAL A 27 13.58 -9.44 9.16
CA VAL A 27 13.53 -8.14 8.48
C VAL A 27 13.99 -8.27 7.02
N VAL A 28 15.12 -8.94 6.77
CA VAL A 28 15.66 -9.11 5.41
C VAL A 28 14.70 -9.90 4.52
N HIS A 29 14.14 -11.00 5.02
CA HIS A 29 13.32 -11.89 4.19
C HIS A 29 11.86 -11.45 4.09
N HIS A 30 11.26 -10.99 5.18
CA HIS A 30 9.84 -10.65 5.21
C HIS A 30 9.59 -9.16 4.96
N GLY A 31 10.60 -8.31 5.18
CA GLY A 31 10.52 -6.88 4.86
C GLY A 31 10.30 -6.65 3.37
N MET A 32 10.96 -7.44 2.51
CA MET A 32 10.77 -7.32 1.06
C MET A 32 9.35 -7.69 0.62
N SER A 33 8.78 -8.79 1.15
CA SER A 33 7.39 -9.17 0.88
C SER A 33 6.38 -8.12 1.36
N LEU A 34 6.65 -7.46 2.49
CA LEU A 34 5.81 -6.38 2.99
C LEU A 34 5.85 -5.15 2.08
N ILE A 35 7.05 -4.77 1.59
CA ILE A 35 7.23 -3.67 0.65
C ILE A 35 6.49 -3.95 -0.67
N GLU A 36 6.64 -5.16 -1.22
CA GLU A 36 5.93 -5.57 -2.45
C GLU A 36 4.41 -5.52 -2.28
N ALA A 37 3.90 -5.98 -1.13
CA ALA A 37 2.47 -5.91 -0.82
C ALA A 37 1.98 -4.45 -0.76
N ALA A 38 2.73 -3.56 -0.10
CA ALA A 38 2.42 -2.13 -0.03
C ALA A 38 2.41 -1.48 -1.43
N GLN A 39 3.42 -1.73 -2.25
CA GLN A 39 3.48 -1.23 -3.63
C GLN A 39 2.32 -1.74 -4.49
N CYS A 40 1.94 -3.01 -4.33
CA CYS A 40 0.80 -3.60 -5.03
C CYS A 40 -0.52 -2.94 -4.61
N LEU A 41 -0.69 -2.65 -3.32
CA LEU A 41 -1.84 -1.91 -2.79
C LEU A 41 -1.92 -0.50 -3.39
N ASP A 42 -0.80 0.24 -3.42
CA ASP A 42 -0.74 1.58 -3.98
C ASP A 42 -1.07 1.62 -5.47
N ARG A 43 -0.53 0.66 -6.23
CA ARG A 43 -0.85 0.50 -7.66
C ARG A 43 -2.34 0.23 -7.87
N LYS A 44 -2.93 -0.70 -7.10
CA LYS A 44 -4.37 -1.01 -7.17
C LYS A 44 -5.22 0.22 -6.85
N ARG A 45 -4.91 0.94 -5.77
CA ARG A 45 -5.62 2.17 -5.38
C ARG A 45 -5.54 3.25 -6.47
N THR A 46 -4.36 3.45 -7.05
CA THR A 46 -4.15 4.41 -8.14
C THR A 46 -4.96 4.04 -9.38
N SER A 47 -4.96 2.76 -9.78
CA SER A 47 -5.77 2.29 -10.93
C SER A 47 -7.27 2.45 -10.71
N ALA A 48 -7.78 2.15 -9.51
CA ALA A 48 -9.18 2.32 -9.17
C ALA A 48 -9.60 3.80 -9.20
N SER A 49 -8.77 4.69 -8.64
CA SER A 49 -9.00 6.13 -8.69
C SER A 49 -8.99 6.67 -10.14
N THR A 50 -8.08 6.19 -10.97
CA THR A 50 -8.01 6.59 -12.39
C THR A 50 -9.26 6.14 -13.15
N TYR A 51 -9.74 4.92 -12.91
CA TYR A 51 -10.97 4.42 -13.51
C TYR A 51 -12.19 5.24 -13.07
N ALA A 52 -12.31 5.52 -11.77
CA ALA A 52 -13.37 6.35 -11.23
C ALA A 52 -13.38 7.76 -11.85
N LEU A 53 -12.20 8.39 -11.99
CA LEU A 53 -12.06 9.69 -12.64
C LEU A 53 -12.48 9.64 -14.11
N ARG A 54 -12.01 8.64 -14.86
CA ARG A 54 -12.39 8.45 -16.27
C ARG A 54 -13.90 8.25 -16.41
N LYS A 55 -14.52 7.48 -15.52
CA LYS A 55 -15.96 7.28 -15.50
C LYS A 55 -16.70 8.60 -15.24
N ALA A 56 -16.29 9.37 -14.23
CA ALA A 56 -16.90 10.67 -13.93
C ALA A 56 -16.79 11.64 -15.13
N ILE A 57 -15.61 11.72 -15.78
CA ILE A 57 -15.43 12.52 -17.00
C ILE A 57 -16.38 12.07 -18.10
N MET A 58 -16.48 10.75 -18.34
CA MET A 58 -17.36 10.20 -19.36
C MET A 58 -18.83 10.50 -19.06
N ASP A 59 -19.26 10.33 -17.80
CA ASP A 59 -20.63 10.64 -17.36
C ASP A 59 -20.95 12.13 -17.63
N CYS A 60 -20.04 13.05 -17.28
CA CYS A 60 -20.20 14.47 -17.58
C CYS A 60 -20.26 14.79 -19.08
N LEU A 61 -19.44 14.12 -19.90
CA LEU A 61 -19.46 14.31 -21.36
C LEU A 61 -20.77 13.81 -21.97
N VAL A 62 -21.26 12.66 -21.54
CA VAL A 62 -22.56 12.11 -21.96
C VAL A 62 -23.68 13.07 -21.55
N GLU A 63 -23.67 13.54 -20.30
CA GLU A 63 -24.63 14.52 -19.81
C GLU A 63 -24.64 15.78 -20.69
N ALA A 64 -23.48 16.38 -20.96
CA ALA A 64 -23.37 17.56 -21.81
C ALA A 64 -23.89 17.33 -23.24
N LEU A 65 -23.63 16.16 -23.84
CA LEU A 65 -24.16 15.81 -25.16
C LEU A 65 -25.69 15.67 -25.15
N THR A 66 -26.25 15.04 -24.11
CA THR A 66 -27.71 14.90 -23.96
C THR A 66 -28.41 16.23 -23.70
N GLN A 67 -27.79 17.12 -22.91
CA GLN A 67 -28.35 18.45 -22.64
C GLN A 67 -28.17 19.40 -23.82
N GLY A 68 -27.01 19.36 -24.49
CA GLY A 68 -26.74 20.17 -25.69
C GLY A 68 -27.65 19.82 -26.86
N THR A 69 -28.04 18.54 -27.01
CA THR A 69 -29.05 18.12 -28.01
C THR A 69 -30.48 18.53 -27.64
N GLN A 70 -30.78 18.76 -26.36
CA GLN A 70 -32.08 19.29 -25.92
C GLN A 70 -32.21 20.81 -26.05
N GLN A 71 -31.11 21.53 -26.21
CA GLN A 71 -31.10 23.00 -26.27
C GLN A 71 -31.33 23.57 -27.69
N GLU A 72 -31.36 22.73 -28.73
CA GLU A 72 -31.58 23.13 -30.14
C GLU A 72 -33.07 23.15 -30.56
N VAL A 73 -34.03 23.20 -29.63
CA VAL A 73 -35.47 23.29 -29.96
C VAL A 73 -36.18 24.33 -29.08
N THR A 74 -35.85 25.60 -29.26
CA THR A 74 -36.78 26.70 -28.98
C THR A 74 -36.83 27.58 -30.23
N PRO A 75 -37.88 27.47 -31.07
CA PRO A 75 -38.12 28.48 -32.10
C PRO A 75 -38.44 29.78 -31.37
N ALA A 76 -37.64 30.81 -31.62
CA ALA A 76 -38.00 32.17 -31.22
C ALA A 76 -39.24 32.59 -32.02
N GLU A 77 -40.36 32.79 -31.33
CA GLU A 77 -41.50 33.60 -31.81
C GLU A 77 -41.17 35.09 -31.72
#